data_AF-A0A0M2H316-F1
#
_entry.id   AF-A0A0M2H316-F1
#
_cell.length_a   1.000
_cell.length_b   1.000
_cell.length_c   1.000
_cell.angle_alpha   90.00
_cell.angle_beta   90.00
_cell.angle_gamma   90.00
#
_symmetry.space_group_name_H-M   'P 1'
#
loop_
_entity.id
_entity.type
_entity.pdbx_description
1 polymer ?
#
loop_
_entity_poly.entity_id
_entity_poly.type
_entity_poly.pdbx_seq_one_letter_code
_entity_poly.pdbx_strand_id
1 'polypeptide(L)'
;MLGNLSGWHLLIILAVILLLFGAAKLPALAKSMGQSARVFKGEMKAMKDDDVKSDAAAPDTAASVEAPVADVRSDTGGTAGSKS
;
A
#
# COMPACT_ATOMS: atom_id res chain seq x y z
N MET A 1 11.12 -41.71 8.38
CA MET A 1 10.08 -42.00 7.36
C MET A 1 9.06 -40.84 7.23
N LEU A 2 9.49 -39.57 7.18
CA LEU A 2 8.58 -38.41 7.15
C LEU A 2 9.02 -37.29 6.17
N GLY A 3 10.12 -37.48 5.44
CA GLY A 3 10.74 -36.43 4.63
C GLY A 3 10.23 -36.32 3.18
N ASN A 4 9.24 -37.13 2.78
CA ASN A 4 8.76 -37.19 1.39
C ASN A 4 7.34 -36.61 1.21
N LEU A 5 6.69 -36.10 2.27
CA LEU A 5 5.27 -35.70 2.19
C LEU A 5 5.02 -34.26 1.78
N SER A 6 5.95 -33.33 2.00
CA SER A 6 5.54 -31.92 2.01
C SER A 6 5.75 -31.18 0.70
N GLY A 7 6.88 -31.44 0.02
CA GLY A 7 7.24 -30.73 -1.20
C GLY A 7 6.19 -30.96 -2.30
N TRP A 8 6.23 -32.12 -2.94
CA TRP A 8 5.47 -32.41 -4.17
C TRP A 8 3.96 -32.18 -4.06
N HIS A 9 3.36 -32.45 -2.89
CA HIS A 9 1.92 -32.23 -2.66
C HIS A 9 1.53 -30.75 -2.73
N LEU A 10 2.37 -29.86 -2.21
CA LEU A 10 2.09 -28.42 -2.20
C LEU A 10 2.07 -27.85 -3.63
N LEU A 11 2.93 -28.37 -4.52
CA LEU A 11 2.95 -28.02 -5.94
C LEU A 11 1.67 -28.50 -6.63
N ILE A 12 1.19 -29.71 -6.32
CA ILE A 12 -0.05 -30.27 -6.88
C ILE A 12 -1.25 -29.41 -6.44
N ILE A 13 -1.35 -29.06 -5.16
CA ILE A 13 -2.43 -28.22 -4.64
C ILE A 13 -2.39 -26.84 -5.31
N LEU A 14 -1.20 -26.25 -5.43
CA LEU A 14 -1.02 -24.99 -6.13
C LEU A 14 -1.45 -25.09 -7.60
N ALA A 15 -1.10 -26.18 -8.29
CA ALA A 15 -1.52 -26.43 -9.66
C ALA A 15 -3.04 -26.54 -9.80
N VAL A 16 -3.73 -27.22 -8.88
CA VAL A 16 -5.20 -27.29 -8.85
C VAL A 16 -5.82 -25.90 -8.64
N ILE A 17 -5.30 -25.11 -7.69
CA ILE A 17 -5.79 -23.74 -7.45
C ILE A 17 -5.55 -22.86 -8.69
N LEU A 18 -4.39 -22.97 -9.35
CA LEU A 18 -4.09 -22.28 -10.61
C LEU A 18 -5.04 -22.68 -11.74
N LEU A 19 -5.47 -23.95 -11.80
CA LEU A 19 -6.46 -24.43 -12.77
C LEU A 19 -7.86 -23.88 -12.50
N LEU A 20 -8.29 -23.80 -11.24
CA LEU A 20 -9.61 -23.29 -10.85
C LEU A 20 -9.71 -21.77 -10.94
N PHE A 21 -8.70 -21.06 -10.45
CA PHE A 21 -8.71 -19.59 -10.33
C PHE A 21 -8.00 -18.90 -11.49
N GLY A 22 -7.09 -19.59 -12.18
CA GLY A 22 -6.25 -19.03 -13.24
C GLY A 22 -4.97 -18.36 -12.71
N ALA A 23 -3.92 -18.36 -13.55
CA ALA A 23 -2.61 -17.80 -13.21
C ALA A 23 -2.62 -16.29 -12.89
N ALA A 24 -3.59 -15.54 -13.41
CA ALA A 24 -3.68 -14.09 -13.19
C ALA A 24 -4.38 -13.71 -11.87
N LYS A 25 -5.22 -14.60 -11.30
CA LYS A 25 -6.06 -14.25 -10.13
C LYS A 25 -5.36 -14.49 -8.80
N LEU A 26 -4.53 -15.51 -8.68
CA LEU A 26 -3.69 -15.74 -7.50
C LEU A 26 -2.77 -14.54 -7.16
N PRO A 27 -1.96 -14.00 -8.09
CA PRO A 27 -1.09 -12.87 -7.80
C PRO A 27 -1.87 -11.58 -7.52
N ALA A 28 -3.03 -11.38 -8.17
CA ALA A 28 -3.89 -10.23 -7.89
C ALA A 28 -4.44 -10.26 -6.46
N LEU A 29 -4.95 -11.41 -6.01
CA LEU A 29 -5.44 -11.62 -4.64
C LEU A 29 -4.32 -11.54 -3.60
N ALA A 30 -3.16 -12.13 -3.90
CA ALA A 30 -1.99 -12.05 -3.03
C ALA A 30 -1.51 -10.60 -2.89
N LYS A 31 -1.54 -9.80 -3.97
CA LYS A 31 -1.13 -8.40 -3.94
C LYS A 31 -2.07 -7.53 -3.11
N SER A 32 -3.40 -7.72 -3.25
CA SER A 32 -4.38 -6.98 -2.43
C SER A 32 -4.34 -7.40 -0.96
N MET A 33 -4.34 -8.71 -0.65
CA MET A 33 -4.19 -9.20 0.73
C MET A 33 -2.85 -8.81 1.34
N GLY A 34 -1.77 -8.81 0.55
CA GLY A 34 -0.44 -8.43 1.00
C GLY A 34 -0.34 -6.96 1.40
N GLN A 35 -1.03 -6.06 0.69
CA GLN A 35 -1.11 -4.65 1.07
C GLN A 35 -1.83 -4.47 2.41
N SER A 36 -3.00 -5.09 2.60
CA SER A 36 -3.73 -5.04 3.88
C SER A 36 -2.92 -5.67 5.02
N ALA A 37 -2.28 -6.82 4.78
CA ALA A 37 -1.44 -7.49 5.77
C ALA A 37 -0.19 -6.68 6.13
N ARG A 38 0.38 -5.91 5.21
CA ARG A 38 1.53 -5.04 5.48
C ARG A 38 1.16 -3.88 6.40
N VAL A 39 0.02 -3.23 6.15
CA VAL A 39 -0.49 -2.16 7.02
C VAL A 39 -0.74 -2.71 8.43
N PHE A 40 -1.51 -3.79 8.53
CA PHE A 40 -1.80 -4.45 9.81
C PHE A 40 -0.53 -4.91 10.54
N LYS A 41 0.46 -5.45 9.83
CA LYS A 41 1.76 -5.83 10.41
C LYS A 41 2.54 -4.62 10.91
N GLY A 42 2.50 -3.50 10.19
CA GLY A 42 3.13 -2.25 10.59
C GLY A 42 2.53 -1.68 11.87
N GLU A 43 1.21 -1.59 11.92
CA GLU A 43 0.46 -1.13 13.10
C GLU A 43 0.69 -2.06 14.30
N MET A 44 0.61 -3.37 14.09
CA MET A 44 0.84 -4.34 15.16
C MET A 44 2.30 -4.40 15.63
N LYS A 45 3.25 -4.04 14.77
CA LYS A 45 4.66 -3.90 15.15
C LYS A 45 4.90 -2.62 15.95
N ALA A 46 4.27 -1.51 15.58
CA ALA A 46 4.30 -0.28 16.35
C ALA A 46 3.75 -0.50 17.77
N MET A 47 2.58 -1.13 17.91
CA MET A 47 2.02 -1.47 19.22
C MET A 47 2.94 -2.36 20.06
N LYS A 48 3.61 -3.35 19.45
CA LYS A 48 4.57 -4.20 20.13
C LYS A 48 5.85 -3.48 20.52
N ASP A 49 6.32 -2.54 19.70
CA ASP A 49 7.52 -1.77 19.98
C ASP A 49 7.22 -0.66 21.03
N ASP A 50 5.99 -0.11 21.06
CA ASP A 50 5.51 0.89 22.04
C ASP A 50 5.30 0.30 23.45
N ASP A 51 4.95 -0.98 23.56
CA ASP A 51 4.95 -1.75 24.83
C ASP A 51 6.36 -1.87 25.43
N VAL A 52 7.42 -1.83 24.59
CA VAL A 52 8.84 -1.87 25.02
C VAL A 52 9.42 -0.46 25.15
N LYS A 53 8.83 0.55 24.50
CA LYS A 53 9.35 1.92 24.38
C LYS A 53 8.60 2.97 25.21
N SER A 54 7.64 2.58 26.05
CA SER A 54 6.97 3.49 27.00
C SER A 54 7.90 4.13 28.07
N ASP A 55 9.23 3.95 27.98
CA ASP A 55 10.21 4.74 28.75
C ASP A 55 11.06 5.72 27.91
N ALA A 56 10.89 5.84 26.58
CA ALA A 56 11.74 6.74 25.81
C ALA A 56 11.08 7.36 24.57
N ALA A 57 10.61 8.59 24.79
CA ALA A 57 10.56 9.72 23.86
C ALA A 57 9.62 9.63 22.65
N ALA A 58 8.59 10.49 22.71
CA ALA A 58 7.94 11.06 21.53
C ALA A 58 8.97 11.75 20.62
N PRO A 59 8.73 11.75 19.31
CA PRO A 59 9.15 12.85 18.47
C PRO A 59 7.93 13.50 17.82
N ASP A 60 7.75 14.76 18.17
CA ASP A 60 7.12 15.76 17.32
C ASP A 60 7.85 15.85 15.96
N THR A 61 7.05 16.15 14.92
CA THR A 61 7.44 16.82 13.66
C THR A 61 8.20 16.01 12.60
N ALA A 62 7.45 15.53 11.60
CA ALA A 62 7.89 15.51 10.19
C ALA A 62 6.71 15.34 9.21
N ALA A 63 5.96 16.42 8.94
CA ALA A 63 5.42 16.73 7.61
C ALA A 63 4.74 18.11 7.64
N SER A 64 5.58 19.13 7.48
CA SER A 64 5.15 20.42 6.97
C SER A 64 4.41 20.22 5.64
N VAL A 65 3.12 20.58 5.60
CA VAL A 65 2.43 21.01 4.40
C VAL A 65 1.51 22.18 4.77
N GLU A 66 2.12 23.29 5.17
CA GLU A 66 1.50 24.62 5.14
C GLU A 66 2.07 25.33 3.90
N ALA A 67 1.33 25.24 2.78
CA ALA A 67 0.65 26.34 2.08
C ALA A 67 1.59 27.28 1.28
N PRO A 68 1.21 27.62 0.04
CA PRO A 68 0.44 28.86 -0.07
C PRO A 68 -0.71 28.76 -1.07
N VAL A 69 -1.92 28.98 -0.55
CA VAL A 69 -2.95 29.68 -1.33
C VAL A 69 -2.48 31.12 -1.53
N ALA A 70 -1.83 31.39 -2.65
CA ALA A 70 -1.50 32.74 -3.10
C ALA A 70 -2.26 33.03 -4.39
N ASP A 71 -3.43 33.61 -4.18
CA ASP A 71 -3.99 34.78 -4.88
C ASP A 71 -3.24 35.27 -6.16
N VAL A 72 -4.00 35.33 -7.26
CA VAL A 72 -4.18 36.53 -8.10
C VAL A 72 -3.11 36.96 -9.13
N ARG A 73 -3.60 36.98 -10.38
CA ARG A 73 -3.29 37.89 -11.52
C ARG A 73 -1.86 37.89 -12.08
N SER A 74 -1.75 37.21 -13.22
CA SER A 74 -1.08 37.72 -14.42
C SER A 74 -2.06 37.49 -15.58
N ASP A 75 -2.91 38.47 -15.92
CA ASP A 75 -2.72 39.33 -17.10
C ASP A 75 -1.75 38.75 -18.16
N THR A 76 -2.29 38.33 -19.31
CA THR A 76 -1.92 38.87 -20.64
C THR A 76 -2.43 37.95 -21.75
N GLY A 77 -3.05 38.54 -22.77
CA GLY A 77 -3.20 37.90 -24.10
C GLY A 77 -4.64 37.83 -24.60
N GLY A 78 -5.14 38.95 -25.15
CA GLY A 78 -6.44 38.97 -25.82
C GLY A 78 -6.52 38.08 -27.06
N THR A 79 -7.75 37.76 -27.47
CA THR A 79 -8.17 37.63 -28.88
C THR A 79 -9.70 37.59 -28.93
N ALA A 80 -10.25 38.58 -29.64
CA ALA A 80 -11.46 38.58 -30.45
C ALA A 80 -12.73 37.86 -29.94
N GLY A 81 -13.78 38.66 -29.65
CA GLY A 81 -15.12 38.11 -29.47
C GLY A 81 -16.19 39.15 -29.15
N SER A 82 -16.20 40.31 -29.83
CA SER A 82 -17.36 41.22 -29.79
C SER A 82 -17.38 42.12 -31.02
N LYS A 83 -18.10 41.68 -32.06
CA LYS A 83 -18.82 42.60 -32.94
C LYS A 83 -19.87 41.86 -33.79
N SER A 84 -21.06 42.45 -33.80
CA SER A 84 -22.22 42.25 -34.69
C SER A 84 -23.21 41.16 -34.29
#